data_AF-A0A812UJY5-F1
#
_entry.id   AF-A0A812UJY5-F1
#
_cell.length_a   1.000
_cell.length_b   1.000
_cell.length_c   1.000
_cell.angle_alpha   90.00
_cell.angle_beta   90.00
_cell.angle_gamma   90.00
#
_symmetry.space_group_name_H-M   'P 1'
#
loop_
_entity.id
_entity.type
_entity.pdbx_description
1 polymer ?
#
loop_
_entity_poly.entity_id
_entity_poly.type
_entity_poly.pdbx_seq_one_letter_code
_entity_poly.pdbx_strand_id
1 'polypeptide(L)'
;MTLFKNDIEAAVEIDCGTGWMVLYPRQKTEITPGAESIRIRLREDCSIASEVYIHAEARLLSCEICTSDLGPFNLQADKWLERERMSVALAEAQALLRKVRHDGTKQKEAVKQGSVWVLRASAFALLYMMLALGLSMIALLVAPGLLMKGYVAFCSLSAVGMWTVVHRPLQPVVQKYGTRIIHLGFWSAFLSLLLGPYMLFILVRCHKNDDILECMMEGMDITDFIPLCLIPVGLVIHGLVRRFNPKMAVNFYPDLLEQQAVQQAIENSIVFHGRVLEGRGRGCVCSWPGKYASAWDAMVRSSKQGNTSAAVVFLPEGSELFGLHDPIPDEPDLRDLNGACWCVSLYGERKPWGCKWWTRWIANIEEAVQQGAKLEVYFFQDLRGKGKAESFSTVGSEHLRREALQRLKDSEFQSSEVFKDAQASGLEELSKVKREDGSSQYSREKDRLFLGWLPAEDRQFLSASVGLGESQKAEVAWLERKGLSYEEVDVKKWLYM
;
A
#
# COMPACT_ATOMS: atom_id res chain seq x y z
N MET A 1 -45.13 18.20 -22.48
CA MET A 1 -44.75 17.58 -21.20
C MET A 1 -43.56 18.35 -20.66
N THR A 2 -43.56 18.70 -19.38
CA THR A 2 -42.42 19.36 -18.74
C THR A 2 -41.50 18.28 -18.18
N LEU A 3 -40.25 18.29 -18.63
CA LEU A 3 -39.22 17.39 -18.14
C LEU A 3 -38.44 18.05 -17.00
N PHE A 4 -38.09 17.27 -15.99
CA PHE A 4 -37.10 17.65 -14.99
C PHE A 4 -35.79 16.92 -15.29
N LYS A 5 -34.68 17.64 -15.39
CA LYS A 5 -33.35 17.08 -15.68
C LYS A 5 -32.42 17.31 -14.49
N ASN A 6 -31.82 16.22 -14.00
CA ASN A 6 -30.69 16.34 -13.08
C ASN A 6 -29.40 16.62 -13.85
N ASP A 7 -28.96 17.87 -13.89
CA ASP A 7 -27.74 18.28 -14.59
C ASP A 7 -26.54 18.54 -13.66
N ILE A 8 -26.68 18.31 -12.36
CA ILE A 8 -25.56 18.37 -11.41
C ILE A 8 -24.87 17.01 -11.25
N GLU A 9 -23.61 17.02 -10.84
CA GLU A 9 -22.77 15.83 -10.65
C GLU A 9 -23.01 15.12 -9.31
N ALA A 10 -24.28 15.02 -8.89
CA ALA A 10 -24.69 14.30 -7.69
C ALA A 10 -26.09 13.68 -7.88
N ALA A 11 -26.37 12.61 -7.14
CA ALA A 11 -27.73 12.09 -7.05
C ALA A 11 -28.62 13.05 -6.27
N VAL A 12 -29.82 13.30 -6.80
CA VAL A 12 -30.88 14.05 -6.12
C VAL A 12 -32.09 13.16 -5.91
N GLU A 13 -32.91 13.50 -4.93
CA GLU A 13 -34.25 12.96 -4.81
C GLU A 13 -35.24 14.04 -5.20
N ILE A 14 -36.24 13.66 -5.98
CA ILE A 14 -37.31 14.53 -6.43
C ILE A 14 -38.66 13.91 -6.09
N ASP A 15 -39.61 14.72 -5.64
CA ASP A 15 -40.99 14.33 -5.41
C ASP A 15 -41.91 15.23 -6.23
N CYS A 16 -42.55 14.62 -7.23
CA CYS A 16 -43.53 15.23 -8.14
C CYS A 16 -44.98 14.84 -7.78
N GLY A 17 -45.25 14.52 -6.51
CA GLY A 17 -46.57 14.17 -6.00
C GLY A 17 -46.85 12.66 -5.92
N THR A 18 -45.96 11.82 -6.48
CA THR A 18 -46.04 10.35 -6.42
C THR A 18 -45.10 9.75 -5.39
N GLY A 19 -44.43 10.59 -4.59
CA GLY A 19 -43.38 10.18 -3.66
C GLY A 19 -41.98 10.45 -4.21
N TRP A 20 -40.98 10.25 -3.33
CA TRP A 20 -39.57 10.50 -3.66
C TRP A 20 -39.03 9.47 -4.64
N MET A 21 -38.47 9.95 -5.76
CA MET A 21 -37.70 9.17 -6.71
C MET A 21 -36.25 9.67 -6.76
N VAL A 22 -35.29 8.75 -6.92
CA VAL A 22 -33.88 9.10 -7.08
C VAL A 22 -33.61 9.42 -8.56
N LEU A 23 -33.01 10.57 -8.82
CA LEU A 23 -32.58 10.98 -10.14
C LEU A 23 -31.06 11.14 -10.14
N TYR A 24 -30.36 10.24 -10.83
CA TYR A 24 -28.90 10.27 -10.97
C TYR A 24 -28.45 11.36 -11.95
N PRO A 25 -27.15 11.71 -11.97
CA PRO A 25 -26.62 12.70 -12.90
C PRO A 25 -27.03 12.42 -14.35
N ARG A 26 -27.37 13.48 -15.07
CA ARG A 26 -27.78 13.51 -16.50
C ARG A 26 -29.10 12.84 -16.83
N GLN A 27 -29.80 12.26 -15.85
CA GLN A 27 -31.11 11.67 -16.06
C GLN A 27 -32.21 12.71 -16.13
N LYS A 28 -33.33 12.30 -16.74
CA LYS A 28 -34.55 13.10 -16.87
C LYS A 28 -35.74 12.32 -16.34
N THR A 29 -36.72 13.03 -15.80
CA THR A 29 -38.02 12.47 -15.42
C THR A 29 -39.14 13.40 -15.88
N GLU A 30 -40.30 12.84 -16.17
CA GLU A 30 -41.49 13.61 -16.50
C GLU A 30 -42.16 14.11 -15.22
N ILE A 31 -42.52 15.39 -15.20
CA ILE A 31 -43.29 15.95 -14.08
C ILE A 31 -44.76 15.58 -14.28
N THR A 32 -45.38 15.00 -13.25
CA THR A 32 -46.79 14.62 -13.23
C THR A 32 -47.67 15.79 -13.71
N PRO A 33 -48.52 15.59 -14.73
CA PRO A 33 -49.46 16.61 -15.17
C PRO A 33 -50.33 17.08 -14.00
N GLY A 34 -50.30 18.38 -13.71
CA GLY A 34 -51.07 18.98 -12.62
C GLY A 34 -50.32 19.17 -11.31
N ALA A 35 -49.05 18.73 -11.19
CA ALA A 35 -48.23 19.07 -10.03
C ALA A 35 -48.14 20.61 -9.86
N GLU A 36 -48.40 21.09 -8.64
CA GLU A 36 -48.31 22.52 -8.28
C GLU A 36 -46.91 22.90 -7.80
N SER A 37 -46.21 21.97 -7.15
CA SER A 37 -44.83 22.12 -6.72
C SER A 37 -44.02 20.85 -6.93
N ILE A 38 -42.70 21.02 -6.95
CA ILE A 38 -41.70 19.95 -6.96
C ILE A 38 -40.87 20.11 -5.69
N ARG A 39 -40.70 19.04 -4.94
CA ARG A 39 -39.73 19.00 -3.84
C ARG A 39 -38.48 18.30 -4.32
N ILE A 40 -37.32 18.91 -4.06
CA ILE A 40 -36.02 18.34 -4.39
C ILE A 40 -35.12 18.36 -3.16
N ARG A 41 -34.29 17.34 -3.01
CA ARG A 41 -33.20 17.34 -2.02
C ARG A 41 -31.98 16.59 -2.52
N LEU A 42 -30.82 16.96 -2.00
CA LEU A 42 -29.60 16.23 -2.29
C LEU A 42 -29.65 14.86 -1.59
N ARG A 43 -29.38 13.78 -2.33
CA ARG A 43 -29.44 12.41 -1.80
C ARG A 43 -28.41 12.16 -0.69
N GLU A 44 -27.25 12.83 -0.77
CA GLU A 44 -26.19 12.67 0.23
C GLU A 44 -26.38 13.51 1.49
N ASP A 45 -27.09 14.63 1.39
CA ASP A 45 -27.35 15.55 2.49
C ASP A 45 -28.77 16.09 2.35
N CYS A 46 -29.73 15.36 2.93
CA CYS A 46 -31.15 15.72 2.86
C CYS A 46 -31.49 17.07 3.51
N SER A 47 -30.55 17.70 4.23
CA SER A 47 -30.73 19.07 4.73
C SER A 47 -30.65 20.12 3.62
N ILE A 48 -30.00 19.78 2.50
CA ILE A 48 -29.98 20.58 1.28
C ILE A 48 -31.23 20.21 0.48
N ALA A 49 -32.28 20.98 0.67
CA ALA A 49 -33.58 20.76 0.05
C ALA A 49 -34.22 22.08 -0.40
N SER A 50 -35.12 22.01 -1.38
CA SER A 50 -35.94 23.13 -1.82
C SER A 50 -37.29 22.65 -2.32
N GLU A 51 -38.28 23.52 -2.24
CA GLU A 51 -39.57 23.36 -2.88
C GLU A 51 -39.73 24.43 -3.96
N VAL A 52 -40.18 24.03 -5.15
CA VAL A 52 -40.24 24.87 -6.34
C VAL A 52 -41.67 24.84 -6.87
N TYR A 53 -42.34 26.00 -6.89
CA TYR A 53 -43.69 26.12 -7.42
C TYR A 53 -43.66 26.20 -8.95
N ILE A 54 -44.47 25.35 -9.60
CA ILE A 54 -44.60 25.33 -11.05
C ILE A 54 -45.63 26.40 -11.45
N HIS A 55 -45.17 27.63 -11.69
CA HIS A 55 -46.06 28.70 -12.16
C HIS A 55 -46.68 28.33 -13.52
N ALA A 56 -47.95 28.69 -13.71
CA ALA A 56 -48.69 28.43 -14.96
C ALA A 56 -47.99 29.01 -16.20
N GLU A 57 -47.26 30.12 -16.04
CA GLU A 57 -46.47 30.76 -17.11
C GLU A 57 -45.18 30.00 -17.47
N ALA A 58 -44.55 29.31 -16.49
CA ALA A 58 -43.40 28.45 -16.76
C ALA A 58 -43.77 27.23 -17.61
N ARG A 59 -45.04 26.81 -17.60
CA ARG A 59 -45.55 25.75 -18.50
C ARG A 59 -45.54 26.17 -19.97
N LEU A 60 -45.44 27.46 -20.29
CA LEU A 60 -45.54 27.99 -21.65
C LEU A 60 -44.19 28.22 -22.34
N LEU A 61 -43.07 28.29 -21.61
CA LEU A 61 -41.79 28.79 -22.16
C LEU A 61 -40.60 27.82 -22.08
N SER A 62 -40.61 26.80 -21.22
CA SER A 62 -39.52 25.81 -21.14
C SER A 62 -40.06 24.38 -21.05
N CYS A 63 -39.69 23.54 -22.02
CA CYS A 63 -40.01 22.12 -21.99
C CYS A 63 -39.17 21.33 -20.96
N GLU A 64 -38.16 21.94 -20.36
CA GLU A 64 -37.19 21.30 -19.47
C GLU A 64 -36.81 22.24 -18.31
N ILE A 65 -36.87 21.73 -17.08
CA ILE A 65 -36.40 22.36 -15.84
C ILE A 65 -35.12 21.65 -15.43
N CYS A 66 -34.02 22.37 -15.29
CA CYS A 66 -32.75 21.80 -14.82
C CYS A 66 -32.56 22.00 -13.32
N THR A 67 -31.84 21.09 -12.66
CA THR A 67 -31.46 21.24 -11.25
C THR A 67 -30.66 22.53 -11.01
N SER A 68 -29.81 22.93 -11.96
CA SER A 68 -29.03 24.18 -11.89
C SER A 68 -29.87 25.44 -11.77
N ASP A 69 -31.11 25.42 -12.27
CA ASP A 69 -31.97 26.58 -12.36
C ASP A 69 -32.73 26.84 -11.05
N LEU A 70 -32.62 25.92 -10.07
CA LEU A 70 -33.36 25.95 -8.82
C LEU A 70 -32.70 26.84 -7.75
N GLY A 71 -32.33 28.07 -8.13
CA GLY A 71 -31.81 29.15 -7.29
C GLY A 71 -31.15 28.73 -5.95
N PRO A 72 -31.87 28.76 -4.81
CA PRO A 72 -31.30 28.42 -3.49
C PRO A 72 -30.77 26.99 -3.38
N PHE A 73 -31.44 26.02 -4.02
CA PHE A 73 -30.99 24.62 -4.05
C PHE A 73 -29.65 24.52 -4.76
N ASN A 74 -29.56 25.08 -5.98
CA ASN A 74 -28.35 24.99 -6.79
C ASN A 74 -27.14 25.59 -6.05
N LEU A 75 -27.30 26.77 -5.42
CA LEU A 75 -26.21 27.39 -4.66
C LEU A 75 -25.71 26.52 -3.50
N GLN A 76 -26.60 25.82 -2.80
CA GLN A 76 -26.22 24.93 -1.70
C GLN A 76 -25.61 23.62 -2.21
N ALA A 77 -26.18 23.04 -3.27
CA ALA A 77 -25.66 21.84 -3.93
C ALA A 77 -24.26 22.09 -4.53
N ASP A 78 -24.03 23.24 -5.15
CA ASP A 78 -22.73 23.65 -5.68
C ASP A 78 -21.68 23.77 -4.58
N LYS A 79 -22.02 24.43 -3.45
CA LYS A 79 -21.13 24.50 -2.28
C LYS A 79 -20.83 23.12 -1.70
N TRP A 80 -21.79 22.21 -1.74
CA TRP A 80 -21.57 20.82 -1.33
C TRP A 80 -20.64 20.08 -2.31
N LEU A 81 -20.86 20.23 -3.61
CA LEU A 81 -20.00 19.66 -4.67
C LEU A 81 -18.57 20.21 -4.62
N GLU A 82 -18.40 21.49 -4.31
CA GLU A 82 -17.09 22.11 -4.14
C GLU A 82 -16.34 21.50 -2.94
N ARG A 83 -17.00 21.39 -1.78
CA ARG A 83 -16.45 20.68 -0.62
C ARG A 83 -16.10 19.23 -0.94
N GLU A 84 -16.91 18.57 -1.74
CA GLU A 84 -16.66 17.21 -2.19
C GLU A 84 -15.40 17.10 -3.05
N ARG A 85 -15.28 17.95 -4.07
CA ARG A 85 -14.10 18.01 -4.95
C ARG A 85 -12.85 18.35 -4.16
N MET A 86 -12.93 19.26 -3.18
CA MET A 86 -11.82 19.59 -2.29
C MET A 86 -11.39 18.41 -1.42
N SER A 87 -12.34 17.66 -0.84
CA SER A 87 -12.03 16.46 -0.03
C SER A 87 -11.32 15.39 -0.86
N VAL A 88 -11.78 15.18 -2.09
CA VAL A 88 -11.16 14.27 -3.05
C VAL A 88 -9.75 14.74 -3.43
N ALA A 89 -9.58 16.00 -3.82
CA ALA A 89 -8.28 16.56 -4.20
C ALA A 89 -7.27 16.47 -3.04
N LEU A 90 -7.72 16.69 -1.80
CA LEU A 90 -6.88 16.54 -0.61
C LEU A 90 -6.45 15.07 -0.41
N ALA A 91 -7.38 14.12 -0.54
CA ALA A 91 -7.08 12.70 -0.43
C ALA A 91 -6.10 12.22 -1.52
N GLU A 92 -6.25 12.68 -2.75
CA GLU A 92 -5.31 12.40 -3.85
C GLU A 92 -3.93 13.01 -3.60
N ALA A 93 -3.86 14.27 -3.17
CA ALA A 93 -2.61 14.92 -2.82
C ALA A 93 -1.88 14.19 -1.68
N GLN A 94 -2.62 13.75 -0.65
CA GLN A 94 -2.07 12.95 0.44
C GLN A 94 -1.57 11.58 -0.05
N ALA A 95 -2.33 10.89 -0.92
CA ALA A 95 -1.92 9.63 -1.51
C ALA A 95 -0.64 9.77 -2.35
N LEU A 96 -0.53 10.86 -3.12
CA LEU A 96 0.68 11.20 -3.87
C LEU A 96 1.87 11.45 -2.93
N LEU A 97 1.67 12.21 -1.85
CA LEU A 97 2.72 12.45 -0.85
C LEU A 97 3.19 11.15 -0.18
N ARG A 98 2.28 10.21 0.10
CA ARG A 98 2.66 8.87 0.59
C ARG A 98 3.54 8.15 -0.42
N LYS A 99 3.13 8.14 -1.69
CA LYS A 99 3.89 7.51 -2.77
C LYS A 99 5.29 8.12 -2.90
N VAL A 100 5.41 9.45 -2.86
CA VAL A 100 6.71 10.13 -2.92
C VAL A 100 7.59 9.81 -1.70
N ARG A 101 7.03 9.78 -0.50
CA ARG A 101 7.78 9.41 0.72
C ARG A 101 8.27 7.97 0.65
N HIS A 102 7.38 7.07 0.22
CA HIS A 102 7.69 5.66 -0.02
C HIS A 102 8.83 5.54 -1.02
N ASP A 103 8.76 6.20 -2.17
CA ASP A 103 9.83 6.15 -3.17
C ASP A 103 11.14 6.79 -2.65
N GLY A 104 11.04 7.79 -1.77
CA GLY A 104 12.19 8.41 -1.12
C GLY A 104 12.89 7.54 -0.07
N THR A 105 12.15 6.81 0.77
CA THR A 105 12.72 5.82 1.72
C THR A 105 13.38 4.68 0.96
N LYS A 106 12.70 4.16 -0.08
CA LYS A 106 13.25 3.17 -1.01
C LYS A 106 14.60 3.59 -1.59
N GLN A 107 14.72 4.84 -2.04
CA GLN A 107 15.96 5.35 -2.61
C GLN A 107 17.08 5.44 -1.56
N LYS A 108 16.78 5.88 -0.33
CA LYS A 108 17.77 5.97 0.75
C LYS A 108 18.28 4.59 1.19
N GLU A 109 17.39 3.61 1.31
CA GLU A 109 17.76 2.23 1.63
C GLU A 109 18.57 1.60 0.50
N ALA A 110 18.18 1.81 -0.76
CA ALA A 110 18.96 1.34 -1.91
C ALA A 110 20.38 1.94 -1.91
N VAL A 111 20.54 3.21 -1.54
CA VAL A 111 21.87 3.84 -1.40
C VAL A 111 22.65 3.25 -0.23
N LYS A 112 22.02 3.05 0.94
CA LYS A 112 22.68 2.47 2.14
C LYS A 112 23.09 1.01 1.92
N GLN A 113 22.22 0.21 1.31
CA GLN A 113 22.57 -1.16 0.92
C GLN A 113 23.69 -1.13 -0.13
N GLY A 114 23.60 -0.24 -1.12
CA GLY A 114 24.64 -0.05 -2.13
C GLY A 114 26.03 0.22 -1.52
N SER A 115 26.14 1.05 -0.48
CA SER A 115 27.44 1.34 0.16
C SER A 115 28.01 0.13 0.92
N VAL A 116 27.16 -0.60 1.66
CA VAL A 116 27.57 -1.85 2.36
C VAL A 116 28.03 -2.90 1.34
N TRP A 117 27.33 -3.01 0.22
CA TRP A 117 27.67 -3.91 -0.86
C TRP A 117 28.98 -3.54 -1.55
N VAL A 118 29.23 -2.25 -1.83
CA VAL A 118 30.52 -1.78 -2.37
C VAL A 118 31.67 -2.14 -1.43
N LEU A 119 31.48 -1.96 -0.11
CA LEU A 119 32.50 -2.32 0.87
C LEU A 119 32.80 -3.83 0.87
N ARG A 120 31.74 -4.67 0.87
CA ARG A 120 31.88 -6.14 0.80
C ARG A 120 32.51 -6.61 -0.51
N ALA A 121 32.09 -6.05 -1.64
CA ALA A 121 32.65 -6.37 -2.95
C ALA A 121 34.14 -5.98 -3.03
N SER A 122 34.51 -4.83 -2.45
CA SER A 122 35.92 -4.39 -2.38
C SER A 122 36.76 -5.33 -1.52
N ALA A 123 36.24 -5.75 -0.35
CA ALA A 123 36.92 -6.72 0.51
C ALA A 123 37.09 -8.08 -0.18
N PHE A 124 36.04 -8.56 -0.87
CA PHE A 124 36.10 -9.82 -1.63
C PHE A 124 37.10 -9.73 -2.79
N ALA A 125 37.10 -8.62 -3.54
CA ALA A 125 38.06 -8.40 -4.62
C ALA A 125 39.51 -8.39 -4.10
N LEU A 126 39.77 -7.75 -2.96
CA LEU A 126 41.09 -7.76 -2.32
C LEU A 126 41.52 -9.17 -1.89
N LEU A 127 40.63 -9.92 -1.24
CA LEU A 127 40.91 -11.30 -0.83
C LEU A 127 41.22 -12.19 -2.04
N TYR A 128 40.44 -12.05 -3.11
CA TYR A 128 40.62 -12.76 -4.36
C TYR A 128 41.97 -12.42 -5.01
N MET A 129 42.33 -11.13 -5.07
CA MET A 129 43.62 -10.68 -5.59
C MET A 129 44.79 -11.27 -4.81
N MET A 130 44.72 -11.30 -3.47
CA MET A 130 45.75 -11.92 -2.64
C MET A 130 45.89 -13.43 -2.90
N LEU A 131 44.77 -14.14 -3.03
CA LEU A 131 44.76 -15.56 -3.35
C LEU A 131 45.35 -15.84 -4.75
N ALA A 132 44.95 -15.05 -5.75
CA ALA A 132 45.45 -15.14 -7.12
C ALA A 132 46.97 -14.93 -7.19
N LEU A 133 47.47 -13.90 -6.51
CA LEU A 133 48.90 -13.62 -6.39
C LEU A 133 49.64 -14.77 -5.71
N GLY A 134 49.11 -15.29 -4.59
CA GLY A 134 49.71 -16.43 -3.89
C GLY A 134 49.81 -17.68 -4.75
N LEU A 135 48.73 -18.05 -5.45
CA LEU A 135 48.72 -19.19 -6.37
C LEU A 135 49.66 -19.00 -7.57
N SER A 136 49.74 -17.77 -8.11
CA SER A 136 50.66 -17.44 -9.20
C SER A 136 52.12 -17.59 -8.78
N MET A 137 52.47 -17.13 -7.57
CA MET A 137 53.81 -17.29 -7.01
C MET A 137 54.17 -18.77 -6.78
N ILE A 138 53.24 -19.59 -6.29
CA ILE A 138 53.45 -21.04 -6.13
C ILE A 138 53.64 -21.71 -7.50
N ALA A 139 52.82 -21.37 -8.49
CA ALA A 139 52.95 -21.91 -9.85
C ALA A 139 54.30 -21.55 -10.49
N LEU A 140 54.79 -20.32 -10.27
CA LEU A 140 56.11 -19.85 -10.72
C LEU A 140 57.24 -20.71 -10.17
N LEU A 141 57.11 -21.17 -8.92
CA LEU A 141 58.12 -21.99 -8.25
C LEU A 141 58.10 -23.46 -8.70
N VAL A 142 56.93 -24.02 -9.04
CA VAL A 142 56.75 -25.46 -9.23
C VAL A 142 56.79 -25.88 -10.71
N ALA A 143 56.19 -25.11 -11.62
CA ALA A 143 56.05 -25.52 -13.02
C ALA A 143 55.86 -24.34 -13.98
N PRO A 144 56.94 -23.59 -14.31
CA PRO A 144 56.85 -22.39 -15.16
C PRO A 144 56.31 -22.65 -16.58
N GLY A 145 56.41 -23.88 -17.09
CA GLY A 145 55.85 -24.26 -18.40
C GLY A 145 54.32 -24.39 -18.44
N LEU A 146 53.68 -24.69 -17.30
CA LEU A 146 52.20 -24.78 -17.17
C LEU A 146 51.57 -23.41 -16.90
N LEU A 147 52.39 -22.41 -16.57
CA LEU A 147 51.98 -21.11 -16.10
C LEU A 147 51.20 -20.33 -17.15
N MET A 148 51.59 -20.42 -18.42
CA MET A 148 50.89 -19.76 -19.54
C MET A 148 49.44 -20.22 -19.66
N LYS A 149 49.22 -21.54 -19.77
CA LYS A 149 47.88 -22.11 -19.99
C LYS A 149 47.00 -21.98 -18.74
N GLY A 150 47.58 -22.16 -17.55
CA GLY A 150 46.89 -21.98 -16.28
C GLY A 150 46.51 -20.52 -16.02
N TYR A 151 47.37 -19.56 -16.39
CA TYR A 151 47.11 -18.13 -16.19
C TYR A 151 45.98 -17.62 -17.07
N VAL A 152 45.92 -17.99 -18.35
CA VAL A 152 44.83 -17.59 -19.25
C VAL A 152 43.48 -18.16 -18.79
N ALA A 153 43.44 -19.44 -18.40
CA ALA A 153 42.24 -20.06 -17.86
C ALA A 153 41.79 -19.39 -16.55
N PHE A 154 42.75 -19.09 -15.66
CA PHE A 154 42.48 -18.38 -14.41
C PHE A 154 41.91 -16.98 -14.67
N CYS A 155 42.54 -16.18 -15.52
CA CYS A 155 42.08 -14.83 -15.87
C CYS A 155 40.68 -14.84 -16.48
N SER A 156 40.39 -15.84 -17.32
CA SER A 156 39.07 -16.01 -17.93
C SER A 156 38.00 -16.34 -16.87
N LEU A 157 38.29 -17.26 -15.94
CA LEU A 157 37.41 -17.57 -14.81
C LEU A 157 37.27 -16.39 -13.83
N SER A 158 38.34 -15.63 -13.59
CA SER A 158 38.31 -14.39 -12.79
C SER A 158 37.40 -13.34 -13.42
N ALA A 159 37.47 -13.16 -14.75
CA ALA A 159 36.64 -12.20 -15.48
C ALA A 159 35.15 -12.59 -15.38
N VAL A 160 34.84 -13.87 -15.54
CA VAL A 160 33.47 -14.41 -15.40
C VAL A 160 32.97 -14.29 -13.96
N GLY A 161 33.80 -14.66 -12.98
CA GLY A 161 33.49 -14.56 -11.56
C GLY A 161 33.27 -13.12 -11.10
N MET A 162 34.16 -12.20 -11.49
CA MET A 162 33.98 -10.79 -11.21
C MET A 162 32.73 -10.23 -11.91
N TRP A 163 32.43 -10.59 -13.15
CA TRP A 163 31.20 -10.12 -13.79
C TRP A 163 29.94 -10.58 -13.06
N THR A 164 29.86 -11.86 -12.71
CA THR A 164 28.68 -12.43 -12.05
C THR A 164 28.48 -11.92 -10.61
N VAL A 165 29.57 -11.70 -9.87
CA VAL A 165 29.52 -11.25 -8.46
C VAL A 165 29.45 -9.73 -8.33
N VAL A 166 30.10 -8.96 -9.21
CA VAL A 166 30.24 -7.49 -9.09
C VAL A 166 29.09 -6.71 -9.75
N HIS A 167 28.40 -7.29 -10.75
CA HIS A 167 27.33 -6.59 -11.48
C HIS A 167 26.04 -6.38 -10.65
N ARG A 168 25.71 -7.27 -9.70
CA ARG A 168 24.55 -7.09 -8.80
C ARG A 168 24.73 -5.93 -7.80
N PRO A 169 25.83 -5.85 -7.02
CA PRO A 169 26.00 -4.82 -6.00
C PRO A 169 26.29 -3.40 -6.51
N LEU A 170 26.90 -3.26 -7.70
CA LEU A 170 27.26 -1.95 -8.24
C LEU A 170 26.14 -1.27 -9.04
N GLN A 171 24.98 -1.89 -9.20
CA GLN A 171 23.84 -1.35 -9.97
C GLN A 171 23.46 0.11 -9.59
N PRO A 172 23.45 0.52 -8.29
CA PRO A 172 23.15 1.91 -7.91
C PRO A 172 24.25 2.90 -8.32
N VAL A 173 25.52 2.48 -8.24
CA VAL A 173 26.69 3.28 -8.63
C VAL A 173 26.75 3.43 -10.15
N VAL A 174 26.42 2.35 -10.86
CA VAL A 174 26.26 2.29 -12.32
C VAL A 174 25.14 3.22 -12.81
N GLN A 175 24.04 3.36 -12.07
CA GLN A 175 23.00 4.35 -12.37
C GLN A 175 23.48 5.79 -12.17
N LYS A 176 24.32 6.05 -11.16
CA LYS A 176 24.80 7.39 -10.82
C LYS A 176 25.92 7.91 -11.73
N TYR A 177 26.87 7.04 -12.11
CA TYR A 177 28.06 7.44 -12.88
C TYR A 177 28.09 6.91 -14.32
N GLY A 178 27.03 6.21 -14.74
CA GLY A 178 26.91 5.63 -16.07
C GLY A 178 27.68 4.32 -16.19
N THR A 179 26.99 3.27 -16.64
CA THR A 179 27.49 1.89 -16.82
C THR A 179 28.78 1.83 -17.64
N ARG A 180 28.93 2.78 -18.57
CA ARG A 180 30.08 2.83 -19.50
C ARG A 180 31.39 3.22 -18.80
N ILE A 181 31.37 4.18 -17.87
CA ILE A 181 32.60 4.72 -17.26
C ILE A 181 33.21 3.70 -16.28
N ILE A 182 32.37 3.05 -15.47
CA ILE A 182 32.82 2.04 -14.51
C ILE A 182 33.31 0.79 -15.25
N HIS A 183 32.60 0.34 -16.29
CA HIS A 183 33.07 -0.80 -17.08
C HIS A 183 34.35 -0.50 -17.84
N LEU A 184 34.51 0.68 -18.46
CA LEU A 184 35.77 1.05 -19.12
C LEU A 184 36.93 1.11 -18.14
N GLY A 185 36.74 1.75 -16.99
CA GLY A 185 37.78 1.88 -15.97
C GLY A 185 38.22 0.50 -15.46
N PHE A 186 37.26 -0.36 -15.12
CA PHE A 186 37.53 -1.69 -14.57
C PHE A 186 38.14 -2.64 -15.60
N TRP A 187 37.66 -2.64 -16.85
CA TRP A 187 38.27 -3.44 -17.93
C TRP A 187 39.65 -2.93 -18.31
N SER A 188 39.89 -1.61 -18.33
CA SER A 188 41.23 -1.08 -18.59
C SER A 188 42.21 -1.45 -17.48
N ALA A 189 41.78 -1.44 -16.22
CA ALA A 189 42.59 -1.86 -15.09
C ALA A 189 42.88 -3.36 -15.14
N PHE A 190 41.87 -4.18 -15.44
CA PHE A 190 42.01 -5.63 -15.62
C PHE A 190 42.96 -5.99 -16.76
N LEU A 191 42.78 -5.39 -17.94
CA LEU A 191 43.67 -5.56 -19.08
C LEU A 191 45.10 -5.13 -18.72
N SER A 192 45.27 -3.97 -18.08
CA SER A 192 46.60 -3.47 -17.72
C SER A 192 47.32 -4.33 -16.68
N LEU A 193 46.60 -4.83 -15.66
CA LEU A 193 47.18 -5.64 -14.59
C LEU A 193 47.47 -7.09 -15.00
N LEU A 194 46.77 -7.63 -15.99
CA LEU A 194 46.97 -9.02 -16.44
C LEU A 194 47.81 -9.10 -17.71
N LEU A 195 47.55 -8.26 -18.72
CA LEU A 195 48.42 -8.21 -19.91
C LEU A 195 49.74 -7.53 -19.61
N GLY A 196 49.83 -6.58 -18.68
CA GLY A 196 51.08 -5.89 -18.37
C GLY A 196 52.21 -6.84 -17.95
N PRO A 197 52.03 -7.66 -16.91
CA PRO A 197 53.02 -8.65 -16.48
C PRO A 197 53.31 -9.71 -17.54
N TYR A 198 52.28 -10.12 -18.31
CA TYR A 198 52.42 -11.06 -19.42
C TYR A 198 53.31 -10.49 -20.54
N MET A 199 53.04 -9.26 -20.97
CA MET A 199 53.84 -8.56 -21.97
C MET A 199 55.26 -8.30 -21.47
N LEU A 200 55.43 -7.95 -20.19
CA LEU A 200 56.75 -7.79 -19.58
C LEU A 200 57.51 -9.12 -19.55
N PHE A 201 56.87 -10.23 -19.21
CA PHE A 201 57.48 -11.56 -19.21
C PHE A 201 57.91 -11.98 -20.63
N ILE A 202 57.06 -11.77 -21.63
CA ILE A 202 57.41 -12.00 -23.05
C ILE A 202 58.59 -11.11 -23.46
N LEU A 203 58.56 -9.82 -23.13
CA LEU A 203 59.65 -8.89 -23.43
C LEU A 203 60.98 -9.35 -22.81
N VAL A 204 60.96 -9.77 -21.54
CA VAL A 204 62.15 -10.27 -20.83
C VAL A 204 62.67 -11.57 -21.45
N ARG A 205 61.79 -12.48 -21.85
CA ARG A 205 62.18 -13.76 -22.44
C ARG A 205 62.70 -13.60 -23.88
N CYS A 206 62.08 -12.71 -24.64
CA CYS A 206 62.46 -12.41 -26.03
C CYS A 206 63.70 -11.53 -26.11
N HIS A 207 64.09 -10.81 -25.04
CA HIS A 207 65.31 -9.98 -25.06
C HIS A 207 66.61 -10.78 -25.37
N LYS A 208 66.58 -12.11 -25.30
CA LYS A 208 67.71 -12.98 -25.67
C LYS A 208 67.70 -13.48 -27.13
N ASN A 209 66.62 -13.30 -27.88
CA ASN A 209 66.51 -13.66 -29.30
C ASN A 209 66.26 -12.40 -30.13
N ASP A 210 67.03 -12.19 -31.19
CA ASP A 210 66.97 -10.95 -31.99
C ASP A 210 65.67 -10.78 -32.81
N ASP A 211 64.77 -11.77 -32.81
CA ASP A 211 63.48 -11.70 -33.51
C ASP A 211 62.28 -11.87 -32.57
N ILE A 212 61.88 -10.74 -31.96
CA ILE A 212 60.77 -10.66 -31.00
C ILE A 212 59.44 -11.08 -31.66
N LEU A 213 59.27 -10.82 -32.95
CA LEU A 213 57.99 -11.01 -33.64
C LEU A 213 57.70 -12.51 -33.87
N GLU A 214 58.72 -13.27 -34.26
CA GLU A 214 58.60 -14.73 -34.49
C GLU A 214 58.30 -15.46 -33.18
N CYS A 215 58.96 -15.05 -32.09
CA CYS A 215 58.74 -15.63 -30.75
C CYS A 215 57.33 -15.30 -30.18
N MET A 216 56.75 -14.15 -30.54
CA MET A 216 55.36 -13.82 -30.19
C MET A 216 54.34 -14.64 -30.99
N MET A 217 54.59 -14.93 -32.27
CA MET A 217 53.64 -15.66 -33.12
C MET A 217 53.63 -17.17 -32.87
N GLU A 218 54.76 -17.78 -32.51
CA GLU A 218 54.80 -19.23 -32.19
C GLU A 218 54.22 -19.54 -30.81
N GLY A 219 54.17 -18.57 -29.89
CA GLY A 219 53.76 -18.79 -28.50
C GLY A 219 52.28 -18.53 -28.19
N MET A 220 51.54 -17.86 -29.09
CA MET A 220 50.15 -17.45 -28.86
C MET A 220 49.19 -18.15 -29.83
N ASP A 221 48.42 -19.11 -29.31
CA ASP A 221 47.30 -19.70 -30.05
C ASP A 221 46.10 -18.75 -30.00
N ILE A 222 45.57 -18.35 -31.16
CA ILE A 222 44.44 -17.42 -31.26
C ILE A 222 43.20 -17.91 -30.50
N THR A 223 43.09 -19.23 -30.28
CA THR A 223 41.99 -19.85 -29.52
C THR A 223 41.99 -19.45 -28.05
N ASP A 224 43.12 -19.06 -27.47
CA ASP A 224 43.23 -18.56 -26.09
C ASP A 224 42.55 -17.19 -25.90
N PHE A 225 42.27 -16.46 -26.98
CA PHE A 225 41.59 -15.16 -26.95
C PHE A 225 40.07 -15.25 -27.17
N ILE A 226 39.55 -16.41 -27.59
CA ILE A 226 38.12 -16.58 -27.86
C ILE A 226 37.25 -16.31 -26.61
N PRO A 227 37.59 -16.79 -25.40
CA PRO A 227 36.84 -16.45 -24.18
C PRO A 227 36.87 -14.95 -23.85
N LEU A 228 38.02 -14.28 -24.10
CA LEU A 228 38.20 -12.85 -23.89
C LEU A 228 37.31 -11.99 -24.81
N CYS A 229 36.89 -12.50 -25.97
CA CYS A 229 36.00 -11.80 -26.89
C CYS A 229 34.52 -12.17 -26.70
N LEU A 230 34.18 -13.46 -26.51
CA LEU A 230 32.79 -13.90 -26.44
C LEU A 230 32.08 -13.52 -25.14
N ILE A 231 32.80 -13.57 -24.01
CA ILE A 231 32.23 -13.24 -22.71
C ILE A 231 31.79 -11.77 -22.66
N PRO A 232 32.62 -10.76 -23.00
CA PRO A 232 32.18 -9.36 -23.01
C PRO A 232 31.00 -9.11 -23.95
N VAL A 233 30.97 -9.73 -25.13
CA VAL A 233 29.88 -9.56 -26.11
C VAL A 233 28.56 -10.13 -25.57
N GLY A 234 28.56 -11.36 -25.05
CA GLY A 234 27.36 -11.97 -24.47
C GLY A 234 26.81 -11.16 -23.29
N LEU A 235 27.71 -10.55 -22.53
CA LEU A 235 27.37 -9.72 -21.38
C LEU A 235 26.82 -8.33 -21.74
N VAL A 236 27.34 -7.71 -22.80
CA VAL A 236 26.76 -6.50 -23.40
C VAL A 236 25.37 -6.79 -23.93
N ILE A 237 25.17 -7.91 -24.64
CA ILE A 237 23.86 -8.34 -25.13
C ILE A 237 22.88 -8.52 -23.96
N HIS A 238 23.29 -9.21 -22.89
CA HIS A 238 22.48 -9.39 -21.68
C HIS A 238 22.10 -8.04 -21.03
N GLY A 239 23.05 -7.11 -20.91
CA GLY A 239 22.79 -5.75 -20.41
C GLY A 239 21.83 -4.94 -21.29
N LEU A 240 21.95 -5.07 -22.61
CA LEU A 240 21.05 -4.43 -23.57
C LEU A 240 19.63 -5.00 -23.49
N VAL A 241 19.47 -6.32 -23.40
CA VAL A 241 18.16 -6.98 -23.22
C VAL A 241 17.48 -6.49 -21.95
N ARG A 242 18.22 -6.37 -20.84
CA ARG A 242 17.69 -5.85 -19.56
C ARG A 242 17.26 -4.39 -19.64
N ARG A 243 17.99 -3.55 -20.39
CA ARG A 243 17.70 -2.10 -20.51
C ARG A 243 16.54 -1.82 -21.45
N PHE A 244 16.48 -2.50 -22.58
CA PHE A 244 15.55 -2.18 -23.66
C PHE A 244 14.29 -3.06 -23.66
N ASN A 245 14.26 -4.15 -22.90
CA ASN A 245 13.09 -5.03 -22.83
C ASN A 245 12.79 -5.49 -21.38
N PRO A 246 12.31 -4.59 -20.50
CA PRO A 246 12.03 -4.90 -19.10
C PRO A 246 10.97 -6.01 -18.95
N LYS A 247 10.03 -6.14 -19.91
CA LYS A 247 9.05 -7.25 -19.92
C LYS A 247 9.72 -8.63 -20.07
N MET A 248 10.78 -8.72 -20.88
CA MET A 248 11.51 -9.98 -21.06
C MET A 248 12.34 -10.33 -19.81
N ALA A 249 12.90 -9.33 -19.12
CA ALA A 249 13.68 -9.53 -17.90
C ALA A 249 12.84 -10.06 -16.71
N VAL A 250 11.55 -9.72 -16.65
CA VAL A 250 10.61 -10.21 -15.63
C VAL A 250 10.41 -11.73 -15.74
N ASN A 251 10.38 -12.28 -16.97
CA ASN A 251 10.22 -13.73 -17.17
C ASN A 251 11.43 -14.56 -16.75
N PHE A 252 12.63 -13.97 -16.70
CA PHE A 252 13.86 -14.67 -16.31
C PHE A 252 14.12 -14.68 -14.80
N TYR A 253 13.53 -13.77 -14.02
CA TYR A 253 13.79 -13.63 -12.58
C TYR A 253 12.55 -13.21 -11.75
N PRO A 254 11.45 -13.99 -11.76
CA PRO A 254 10.22 -13.62 -11.06
C PRO A 254 10.42 -13.48 -9.53
N ASP A 255 11.11 -14.42 -8.90
CA ASP A 255 11.23 -14.52 -7.43
C ASP A 255 11.99 -13.35 -6.78
N LEU A 256 12.92 -12.73 -7.51
CA LEU A 256 13.78 -11.67 -6.99
C LEU A 256 13.09 -10.30 -6.93
N LEU A 257 12.17 -10.03 -7.88
CA LEU A 257 11.38 -8.80 -7.87
C LEU A 257 10.26 -8.88 -6.84
N GLU A 258 9.69 -10.06 -6.63
CA GLU A 258 8.67 -10.31 -5.61
C GLU A 258 9.25 -10.17 -4.21
N GLN A 259 10.39 -10.80 -3.91
CA GLN A 259 11.05 -10.65 -2.60
C GLN A 259 11.47 -9.20 -2.30
N GLN A 260 11.95 -8.47 -3.31
CA GLN A 260 12.32 -7.08 -3.12
C GLN A 260 11.09 -6.17 -2.96
N ALA A 261 10.00 -6.44 -3.68
CA ALA A 261 8.73 -5.73 -3.49
C ALA A 261 8.11 -6.01 -2.12
N VAL A 262 8.21 -7.25 -1.62
CA VAL A 262 7.73 -7.68 -0.29
C VAL A 262 8.56 -7.04 0.83
N GLN A 263 9.89 -7.15 0.79
CA GLN A 263 10.77 -6.53 1.80
C GLN A 263 10.55 -5.02 1.89
N GLN A 264 10.35 -4.39 0.74
CA GLN A 264 10.14 -2.96 0.63
C GLN A 264 8.69 -2.55 0.95
N ALA A 265 7.71 -3.44 0.78
CA ALA A 265 6.39 -3.28 1.34
C ALA A 265 6.46 -3.35 2.86
N ILE A 266 7.25 -4.26 3.46
CA ILE A 266 7.44 -4.44 4.90
C ILE A 266 8.14 -3.23 5.55
N GLU A 267 9.24 -2.75 4.99
CA GLU A 267 10.01 -1.60 5.52
C GLU A 267 9.21 -0.28 5.46
N ASN A 268 8.30 -0.17 4.49
CA ASN A 268 7.37 0.95 4.38
C ASN A 268 5.98 0.65 4.95
N SER A 269 5.76 -0.58 5.40
CA SER A 269 4.50 -0.97 6.02
C SER A 269 4.44 -0.25 7.36
N ILE A 270 3.26 0.23 7.70
CA ILE A 270 3.02 1.00 8.91
C ILE A 270 3.04 0.06 10.13
N VAL A 271 4.01 -0.87 10.23
CA VAL A 271 4.16 -1.69 11.43
C VAL A 271 4.24 -0.73 12.61
N PHE A 272 3.25 -0.84 13.47
CA PHE A 272 3.10 0.00 14.62
C PHE A 272 2.69 -0.89 15.78
N HIS A 273 3.61 -1.12 16.70
CA HIS A 273 3.41 -1.99 17.85
C HIS A 273 2.71 -1.28 19.03
N GLY A 274 2.26 -0.05 18.83
CA GLY A 274 1.92 0.88 19.90
C GLY A 274 3.16 1.45 20.59
N ARG A 275 2.97 2.60 21.23
CA ARG A 275 3.93 3.25 22.13
C ARG A 275 3.16 3.98 23.22
N VAL A 276 3.11 3.38 24.40
CA VAL A 276 2.56 4.01 25.59
C VAL A 276 3.61 4.98 26.14
N LEU A 277 3.18 6.20 26.47
CA LEU A 277 4.05 7.21 27.08
C LEU A 277 3.69 7.34 28.56
N GLU A 278 4.71 7.41 29.42
CA GLU A 278 4.53 7.63 30.86
C GLU A 278 3.81 8.96 31.14
N GLY A 279 2.99 9.02 32.18
CA GLY A 279 2.37 10.24 32.64
C GLY A 279 0.89 10.09 32.99
N ARG A 280 0.58 10.25 34.28
CA ARG A 280 -0.79 10.17 34.80
C ARG A 280 -1.70 11.20 34.14
N GLY A 281 -2.86 10.76 33.67
CA GLY A 281 -3.88 11.60 33.02
C GLY A 281 -3.58 11.96 31.56
N ARG A 282 -2.45 11.52 30.99
CA ARG A 282 -2.15 11.71 29.56
C ARG A 282 -3.12 10.88 28.71
N GLY A 283 -3.66 11.48 27.64
CA GLY A 283 -4.48 10.77 26.65
C GLY A 283 -3.69 9.65 25.96
N CYS A 284 -4.26 8.46 25.89
CA CYS A 284 -3.71 7.30 25.18
C CYS A 284 -4.71 6.77 24.17
N VAL A 285 -4.35 6.82 22.89
CA VAL A 285 -5.20 6.31 21.80
C VAL A 285 -5.27 4.78 21.89
N CYS A 286 -6.41 4.26 22.33
CA CYS A 286 -6.63 2.84 22.57
C CYS A 286 -7.31 2.14 21.40
N SER A 287 -8.14 2.85 20.64
CA SER A 287 -8.80 2.32 19.46
C SER A 287 -8.83 3.38 18.37
N TRP A 288 -8.59 2.97 17.12
CA TRP A 288 -8.50 3.89 16.00
C TRP A 288 -9.22 3.43 14.72
N PRO A 289 -9.95 4.33 14.03
CA PRO A 289 -10.64 4.01 12.79
C PRO A 289 -9.67 3.92 11.61
N GLY A 290 -9.27 2.70 11.25
CA GLY A 290 -8.37 2.43 10.11
C GLY A 290 -8.86 2.93 8.74
N LYS A 291 -10.15 3.31 8.63
CA LYS A 291 -10.75 3.93 7.44
C LYS A 291 -10.09 5.28 7.08
N TYR A 292 -9.55 6.01 8.05
CA TYR A 292 -8.93 7.33 7.86
C TYR A 292 -7.40 7.22 7.84
N ALA A 293 -6.87 6.79 6.70
CA ALA A 293 -5.44 6.50 6.56
C ALA A 293 -4.53 7.72 6.86
N SER A 294 -4.96 8.93 6.53
CA SER A 294 -4.20 10.19 6.71
C SER A 294 -4.07 10.55 8.19
N ALA A 295 -5.21 10.51 8.88
CA ALA A 295 -5.31 10.69 10.31
C ALA A 295 -4.52 9.61 11.05
N TRP A 296 -4.58 8.35 10.61
CA TRP A 296 -3.74 7.27 11.14
C TRP A 296 -2.26 7.59 11.01
N ASP A 297 -1.80 8.00 9.81
CA ASP A 297 -0.39 8.35 9.61
C ASP A 297 0.05 9.53 10.48
N ALA A 298 -0.83 10.52 10.68
CA ALA A 298 -0.57 11.67 11.55
C ALA A 298 -0.41 11.22 13.01
N MET A 299 -1.32 10.38 13.50
CA MET A 299 -1.25 9.79 14.84
C MET A 299 0.02 8.97 15.05
N VAL A 300 0.35 8.07 14.10
CA VAL A 300 1.58 7.24 14.17
C VAL A 300 2.84 8.11 14.16
N ARG A 301 2.92 9.14 13.32
CA ARG A 301 4.05 10.09 13.32
C ARG A 301 4.19 10.81 14.65
N SER A 302 3.07 11.33 15.18
CA SER A 302 3.03 12.02 16.48
C SER A 302 3.50 11.09 17.61
N SER A 303 3.07 9.83 17.60
CA SER A 303 3.50 8.83 18.58
C SER A 303 4.98 8.46 18.47
N LYS A 304 5.50 8.27 17.25
CA LYS A 304 6.95 8.04 17.02
C LYS A 304 7.80 9.21 17.51
N GLN A 305 7.29 10.44 17.46
CA GLN A 305 7.95 11.63 17.99
C GLN A 305 7.80 11.80 19.51
N GLY A 306 7.01 10.96 20.19
CA GLY A 306 6.77 11.05 21.63
C GLY A 306 5.73 12.11 22.03
N ASN A 307 4.94 12.60 21.07
CA ASN A 307 3.91 13.61 21.31
C ASN A 307 2.54 13.00 21.64
N THR A 308 2.27 11.77 21.19
CA THR A 308 0.99 11.07 21.40
C THR A 308 1.23 9.67 21.95
N SER A 309 0.58 9.33 23.06
CA SER A 309 0.54 7.96 23.57
C SER A 309 -0.48 7.15 22.77
N ALA A 310 -0.12 5.95 22.33
CA ALA A 310 -0.99 5.12 21.50
C ALA A 310 -0.79 3.63 21.80
N ALA A 311 -1.85 2.95 22.21
CA ALA A 311 -1.86 1.50 22.45
C ALA A 311 -2.23 0.68 21.20
N VAL A 312 -2.82 1.32 20.19
CA VAL A 312 -3.23 0.67 18.93
C VAL A 312 -2.07 -0.03 18.22
N VAL A 313 -2.38 -1.18 17.62
CA VAL A 313 -1.41 -2.05 16.95
C VAL A 313 -1.82 -2.26 15.50
N PHE A 314 -0.86 -2.16 14.58
CA PHE A 314 -1.06 -2.51 13.17
C PHE A 314 0.09 -3.38 12.68
N LEU A 315 -0.25 -4.61 12.30
CA LEU A 315 0.67 -5.64 11.80
C LEU A 315 0.24 -6.02 10.37
N PRO A 316 0.72 -5.30 9.35
CA PRO A 316 0.38 -5.57 7.96
C PRO A 316 1.00 -6.88 7.44
N GLU A 317 0.51 -7.35 6.31
CA GLU A 317 1.03 -8.52 5.61
C GLU A 317 2.54 -8.40 5.35
N GLY A 318 3.26 -9.50 5.59
CA GLY A 318 4.72 -9.57 5.52
C GLY A 318 5.46 -9.13 6.78
N SER A 319 4.79 -8.49 7.75
CA SER A 319 5.42 -8.23 9.06
C SER A 319 5.72 -9.54 9.79
N GLU A 320 6.76 -9.56 10.63
CA GLU A 320 7.22 -10.75 11.37
C GLU A 320 6.11 -11.43 12.19
N LEU A 321 5.15 -10.64 12.66
CA LEU A 321 4.07 -11.09 13.52
C LEU A 321 2.74 -11.33 12.76
N PHE A 322 2.71 -11.10 11.45
CA PHE A 322 1.53 -11.36 10.62
C PHE A 322 1.27 -12.86 10.50
N GLY A 323 0.01 -13.28 10.59
CA GLY A 323 -0.40 -14.69 10.51
C GLY A 323 -0.12 -15.49 11.78
N LEU A 324 0.53 -14.92 12.79
CA LEU A 324 0.74 -15.58 14.08
C LEU A 324 -0.54 -15.54 14.93
N HIS A 325 -0.80 -16.65 15.61
CA HIS A 325 -1.94 -16.81 16.50
C HIS A 325 -1.46 -17.04 17.93
N ASP A 326 -2.00 -16.28 18.86
CA ASP A 326 -1.73 -16.47 20.28
C ASP A 326 -2.89 -17.22 20.95
N PRO A 327 -2.60 -18.21 21.82
CA PRO A 327 -3.61 -18.88 22.61
C PRO A 327 -4.26 -17.90 23.58
N ILE A 328 -5.52 -18.16 23.92
CA ILE A 328 -6.21 -17.45 25.00
C ILE A 328 -5.61 -17.95 26.32
N PRO A 329 -5.16 -17.08 27.25
CA PRO A 329 -4.68 -17.49 28.55
C PRO A 329 -5.74 -18.28 29.34
N ASP A 330 -5.32 -19.32 30.08
CA ASP A 330 -6.22 -20.06 31.00
C ASP A 330 -6.41 -19.30 32.32
N GLU A 331 -7.02 -18.12 32.22
CA GLU A 331 -7.39 -17.29 33.36
C GLU A 331 -8.88 -17.47 33.67
N PRO A 332 -9.29 -17.51 34.96
CA PRO A 332 -10.68 -17.75 35.34
C PRO A 332 -11.71 -16.84 34.68
N ASP A 333 -11.35 -15.57 34.43
CA ASP A 333 -12.19 -14.55 33.80
C ASP A 333 -12.21 -14.61 32.27
N LEU A 334 -11.48 -15.56 31.66
CA LEU A 334 -11.43 -15.80 30.21
C LEU A 334 -11.93 -17.21 29.82
N ARG A 335 -12.30 -18.06 30.79
CA ARG A 335 -12.75 -19.45 30.55
C ARG A 335 -14.06 -19.57 29.78
N ASP A 336 -14.87 -18.51 29.75
CA ASP A 336 -16.08 -18.42 28.95
C ASP A 336 -15.80 -18.09 27.47
N LEU A 337 -14.56 -17.76 27.10
CA LEU A 337 -14.18 -17.49 25.72
C LEU A 337 -13.91 -18.78 24.95
N ASN A 338 -14.53 -18.88 23.78
CA ASN A 338 -14.37 -20.04 22.91
C ASN A 338 -13.14 -19.93 21.99
N GLY A 339 -12.49 -21.07 21.74
CA GLY A 339 -11.48 -21.24 20.69
C GLY A 339 -10.04 -21.43 21.21
N ALA A 340 -9.18 -21.97 20.35
CA ALA A 340 -7.77 -22.21 20.67
C ALA A 340 -6.89 -20.94 20.62
N CYS A 341 -7.41 -19.85 20.07
CA CYS A 341 -6.73 -18.55 19.95
C CYS A 341 -7.77 -17.42 19.90
N TRP A 342 -7.32 -16.18 20.08
CA TRP A 342 -8.20 -15.00 20.09
C TRP A 342 -9.06 -14.80 18.84
N CYS A 343 -8.68 -15.37 17.69
CA CYS A 343 -9.44 -15.16 16.44
C CYS A 343 -10.92 -15.53 16.57
N VAL A 344 -11.26 -16.61 17.28
CA VAL A 344 -12.65 -17.06 17.41
C VAL A 344 -13.46 -16.06 18.23
N SER A 345 -12.91 -15.52 19.31
CA SER A 345 -13.59 -14.49 20.11
C SER A 345 -13.75 -13.18 19.33
N LEU A 346 -12.72 -12.77 18.56
CA LEU A 346 -12.69 -11.50 17.84
C LEU A 346 -13.48 -11.52 16.52
N TYR A 347 -13.49 -12.65 15.83
CA TYR A 347 -13.97 -12.75 14.45
C TYR A 347 -14.89 -13.95 14.22
N GLY A 348 -15.18 -14.76 15.25
CA GLY A 348 -15.99 -15.97 15.13
C GLY A 348 -15.26 -17.16 14.49
N GLU A 349 -14.16 -16.92 13.78
CA GLU A 349 -13.36 -17.95 13.10
C GLU A 349 -11.87 -17.58 13.05
N ARG A 350 -11.03 -18.56 12.72
CA ARG A 350 -9.58 -18.35 12.58
C ARG A 350 -9.27 -17.57 11.30
N LYS A 351 -8.62 -16.42 11.41
CA LYS A 351 -8.29 -15.56 10.27
C LYS A 351 -6.83 -15.72 9.80
N PRO A 352 -6.53 -15.63 8.50
CA PRO A 352 -5.19 -15.87 7.96
C PRO A 352 -4.15 -14.82 8.39
N TRP A 353 -4.59 -13.60 8.73
CA TRP A 353 -3.71 -12.54 9.24
C TRP A 353 -3.31 -12.71 10.71
N GLY A 354 -3.84 -13.72 11.41
CA GLY A 354 -3.50 -14.01 12.79
C GLY A 354 -4.15 -13.07 13.82
N CYS A 355 -3.94 -13.39 15.11
CA CYS A 355 -4.41 -12.58 16.24
C CYS A 355 -3.28 -12.10 17.16
N LYS A 356 -2.02 -12.22 16.75
CA LYS A 356 -0.86 -11.76 17.54
C LYS A 356 -0.93 -10.27 17.92
N TRP A 357 -1.52 -9.46 17.03
CA TRP A 357 -1.73 -8.03 17.26
C TRP A 357 -2.57 -7.77 18.52
N TRP A 358 -3.52 -8.67 18.83
CA TRP A 358 -4.45 -8.52 19.95
C TRP A 358 -3.75 -8.64 21.31
N THR A 359 -2.91 -9.66 21.48
CA THR A 359 -2.09 -9.82 22.69
C THR A 359 -1.18 -8.62 22.91
N ARG A 360 -0.58 -8.09 21.83
CA ARG A 360 0.26 -6.89 21.91
C ARG A 360 -0.55 -5.66 22.31
N TRP A 361 -1.75 -5.53 21.76
CA TRP A 361 -2.68 -4.45 22.10
C TRP A 361 -3.10 -4.53 23.57
N ILE A 362 -3.50 -5.70 24.09
CA ILE A 362 -3.82 -5.90 25.51
C ILE A 362 -2.66 -5.44 26.40
N ALA A 363 -1.43 -5.89 26.10
CA ALA A 363 -0.25 -5.49 26.88
C ALA A 363 -0.04 -3.96 26.88
N ASN A 364 -0.26 -3.28 25.75
CA ASN A 364 -0.19 -1.82 25.70
C ASN A 364 -1.32 -1.15 26.50
N ILE A 365 -2.52 -1.74 26.54
CA ILE A 365 -3.63 -1.23 27.37
C ILE A 365 -3.28 -1.36 28.84
N GLU A 366 -2.79 -2.53 29.28
CA GLU A 366 -2.36 -2.77 30.66
C GLU A 366 -1.26 -1.80 31.09
N GLU A 367 -0.26 -1.57 30.23
CA GLU A 367 0.78 -0.57 30.44
C GLU A 367 0.18 0.83 30.57
N ALA A 368 -0.75 1.22 29.69
CA ALA A 368 -1.41 2.52 29.75
C ALA A 368 -2.20 2.71 31.06
N VAL A 369 -2.91 1.68 31.52
CA VAL A 369 -3.63 1.69 32.81
C VAL A 369 -2.66 1.80 33.97
N GLN A 370 -1.55 1.04 33.95
CA GLN A 370 -0.51 1.08 34.98
C GLN A 370 0.12 2.48 35.10
N GLN A 371 0.30 3.18 33.97
CA GLN A 371 0.80 4.55 33.91
C GLN A 371 -0.27 5.60 34.30
N GLY A 372 -1.51 5.18 34.57
CA GLY A 372 -2.63 6.04 34.90
C GLY A 372 -3.06 6.93 33.73
N ALA A 373 -2.87 6.47 32.49
CA ALA A 373 -3.27 7.18 31.29
C ALA A 373 -4.81 7.27 31.16
N LYS A 374 -5.29 8.31 30.47
CA LYS A 374 -6.69 8.45 30.08
C LYS A 374 -6.89 7.74 28.73
N LEU A 375 -7.61 6.63 28.73
CA LEU A 375 -7.86 5.86 27.50
C LEU A 375 -8.81 6.65 26.57
N GLU A 376 -8.48 6.72 25.27
CA GLU A 376 -9.29 7.39 24.25
C GLU A 376 -9.67 6.39 23.14
N VAL A 377 -10.96 6.35 22.78
CA VAL A 377 -11.52 5.53 21.70
C VAL A 377 -12.03 6.46 20.61
N TYR A 378 -11.45 6.37 19.42
CA TYR A 378 -11.85 7.20 18.28
C TYR A 378 -12.92 6.52 17.43
N PHE A 379 -14.04 7.22 17.26
CA PHE A 379 -15.17 6.83 16.43
C PHE A 379 -15.08 7.47 15.05
N PHE A 380 -15.81 6.89 14.08
CA PHE A 380 -16.01 7.52 12.78
C PHE A 380 -16.65 8.91 12.93
N GLN A 381 -16.43 9.75 11.91
CA GLN A 381 -16.89 11.12 11.92
C GLN A 381 -18.41 11.21 12.18
N ASP A 382 -18.79 12.04 13.14
CA ASP A 382 -20.17 12.32 13.55
C ASP A 382 -20.93 11.05 14.04
N LEU A 383 -20.19 10.00 14.45
CA LEU A 383 -20.71 8.69 14.89
C LEU A 383 -20.23 8.28 16.29
N ARG A 384 -19.85 9.27 17.13
CA ARG A 384 -19.46 9.05 18.53
C ARG A 384 -20.51 8.21 19.28
N GLY A 385 -20.05 7.16 19.97
CA GLY A 385 -20.88 6.27 20.78
C GLY A 385 -21.70 5.24 20.00
N LYS A 386 -21.60 5.21 18.66
CA LYS A 386 -22.31 4.26 17.80
C LYS A 386 -21.42 3.13 17.33
N GLY A 387 -22.02 2.03 16.89
CA GLY A 387 -21.29 0.93 16.28
C GLY A 387 -20.55 0.02 17.25
N LYS A 388 -20.84 0.06 18.56
CA LYS A 388 -20.30 -0.91 19.53
C LYS A 388 -20.90 -2.30 19.29
N ALA A 389 -20.17 -3.34 19.66
CA ALA A 389 -20.76 -4.67 19.79
C ALA A 389 -21.61 -4.73 21.06
N GLU A 390 -22.52 -5.70 21.15
CA GLU A 390 -23.35 -5.86 22.36
C GLU A 390 -22.50 -6.25 23.58
N SER A 391 -21.55 -7.16 23.39
CA SER A 391 -20.60 -7.58 24.42
C SER A 391 -19.40 -8.29 23.79
N PHE A 392 -18.32 -8.47 24.54
CA PHE A 392 -17.13 -9.16 24.00
C PHE A 392 -17.42 -10.62 23.58
N SER A 393 -18.39 -11.28 24.20
CA SER A 393 -18.78 -12.66 23.84
C SER A 393 -19.59 -12.74 22.54
N THR A 394 -20.24 -11.65 22.10
CA THR A 394 -21.01 -11.59 20.85
C THR A 394 -20.22 -11.04 19.67
N VAL A 395 -19.08 -10.37 19.91
CA VAL A 395 -18.24 -9.74 18.85
C VAL A 395 -17.98 -10.70 17.68
N GLY A 396 -17.57 -11.94 17.98
CA GLY A 396 -17.23 -12.92 16.94
C GLY A 396 -18.43 -13.34 16.09
N SER A 397 -19.59 -13.60 16.68
CA SER A 397 -20.80 -13.98 15.92
C SER A 397 -21.37 -12.79 15.15
N GLU A 398 -21.34 -11.59 15.71
CA GLU A 398 -21.72 -10.37 15.00
C GLU A 398 -20.79 -10.09 13.82
N HIS A 399 -19.48 -10.34 13.95
CA HIS A 399 -18.53 -10.22 12.84
C HIS A 399 -18.88 -11.17 11.70
N LEU A 400 -19.13 -12.45 11.99
CA LEU A 400 -19.56 -13.42 10.98
C LEU A 400 -20.87 -12.99 10.30
N ARG A 401 -21.83 -12.42 11.05
CA ARG A 401 -23.07 -11.87 10.47
C ARG A 401 -22.76 -10.72 9.52
N ARG A 402 -21.89 -9.78 9.89
CA ARG A 402 -21.47 -8.67 9.01
C ARG A 402 -20.75 -9.17 7.75
N GLU A 403 -19.86 -10.15 7.88
CA GLU A 403 -19.19 -10.76 6.72
C GLU A 403 -20.16 -11.53 5.80
N ALA A 404 -21.16 -12.22 6.37
CA ALA A 404 -22.21 -12.86 5.58
C ALA A 404 -23.03 -11.83 4.78
N LEU A 405 -23.42 -10.72 5.42
CA LEU A 405 -24.12 -9.63 4.75
C LEU A 405 -23.25 -8.95 3.69
N GLN A 406 -21.96 -8.77 3.93
CA GLN A 406 -21.04 -8.24 2.93
C GLN A 406 -20.89 -9.21 1.74
N ARG A 407 -20.86 -10.54 1.96
CA ARG A 407 -20.90 -11.52 0.87
C ARG A 407 -22.20 -11.43 0.06
N LEU A 408 -23.34 -11.30 0.72
CA LEU A 408 -24.64 -11.09 0.06
C LEU A 408 -24.66 -9.82 -0.80
N LYS A 409 -24.03 -8.75 -0.32
CA LYS A 409 -23.85 -7.51 -1.08
C LYS A 409 -23.06 -7.74 -2.37
N ASP A 410 -22.04 -8.58 -2.30
CA ASP A 410 -21.14 -8.82 -3.42
C ASP A 410 -21.67 -9.85 -4.42
N SER A 411 -22.48 -10.82 -3.96
CA SER A 411 -23.10 -11.85 -4.81
C SER A 411 -24.52 -11.52 -5.25
N GLU A 412 -25.47 -11.49 -4.31
CA GLU A 412 -26.91 -11.49 -4.60
C GLU A 412 -27.41 -10.07 -4.91
N PHE A 413 -27.04 -9.09 -4.08
CA PHE A 413 -27.51 -7.72 -4.26
C PHE A 413 -27.11 -7.13 -5.63
N GLN A 414 -25.88 -7.37 -6.08
CA GLN A 414 -25.42 -6.87 -7.39
C GLN A 414 -26.16 -7.50 -8.58
N SER A 415 -26.80 -8.66 -8.40
CA SER A 415 -27.63 -9.30 -9.42
C SER A 415 -29.14 -9.00 -9.27
N SER A 416 -29.52 -8.32 -8.18
CA SER A 416 -30.91 -7.93 -7.91
C SER A 416 -31.44 -6.89 -8.90
N GLU A 417 -32.76 -6.87 -9.08
CA GLU A 417 -33.43 -5.90 -9.95
C GLU A 417 -33.22 -4.47 -9.46
N VAL A 418 -33.28 -4.23 -8.14
CA VAL A 418 -33.05 -2.91 -7.53
C VAL A 418 -31.70 -2.33 -7.94
N PHE A 419 -30.64 -3.15 -7.96
CA PHE A 419 -29.32 -2.69 -8.36
C PHE A 419 -29.22 -2.46 -9.87
N LYS A 420 -29.81 -3.35 -10.69
CA LYS A 420 -29.86 -3.19 -12.15
C LYS A 420 -30.65 -1.96 -12.57
N ASP A 421 -31.78 -1.69 -11.93
CA ASP A 421 -32.60 -0.50 -12.16
C ASP A 421 -31.81 0.76 -11.82
N ALA A 422 -31.08 0.77 -10.69
CA ALA A 422 -30.20 1.86 -10.33
C ALA A 422 -29.06 2.06 -11.36
N GLN A 423 -28.45 0.98 -11.84
CA GLN A 423 -27.43 1.05 -12.90
C GLN A 423 -27.99 1.59 -14.20
N ALA A 424 -29.15 1.09 -14.65
CA ALA A 424 -29.86 1.59 -15.83
C ALA A 424 -30.26 3.05 -15.68
N SER A 425 -30.57 3.47 -14.46
CA SER A 425 -30.84 4.86 -14.10
C SER A 425 -29.59 5.72 -13.95
N GLY A 426 -28.37 5.21 -14.20
CA GLY A 426 -27.16 6.04 -14.18
C GLY A 426 -26.40 6.08 -12.86
N LEU A 427 -26.55 5.08 -11.98
CA LEU A 427 -25.70 4.92 -10.79
C LEU A 427 -24.19 5.02 -11.12
N GLU A 428 -23.78 4.50 -12.28
CA GLU A 428 -22.39 4.49 -12.76
C GLU A 428 -21.83 5.88 -13.09
N GLU A 429 -22.70 6.89 -13.26
CA GLU A 429 -22.31 8.28 -13.52
C GLU A 429 -21.86 9.01 -12.24
N LEU A 430 -22.11 8.44 -11.06
CA LEU A 430 -21.61 8.99 -9.79
C LEU A 430 -20.09 8.89 -9.70
N SER A 431 -19.48 9.87 -9.01
CA SER A 431 -18.03 9.86 -8.81
C SER A 431 -17.56 8.58 -8.09
N LYS A 432 -16.57 7.91 -8.70
CA LYS A 432 -15.86 6.75 -8.15
C LYS A 432 -14.57 7.14 -7.43
N VAL A 433 -14.23 8.42 -7.42
CA VAL A 433 -13.02 8.91 -6.76
C VAL A 433 -13.24 8.89 -5.25
N LYS A 434 -12.27 8.32 -4.52
CA LYS A 434 -12.37 8.11 -3.08
C LYS A 434 -12.01 9.39 -2.32
N ARG A 435 -12.80 9.71 -1.30
CA ARG A 435 -12.50 10.72 -0.27
C ARG A 435 -11.41 10.21 0.68
N GLU A 436 -11.07 11.04 1.66
CA GLU A 436 -10.16 10.71 2.76
C GLU A 436 -10.63 9.50 3.60
N ASP A 437 -11.94 9.32 3.73
CA ASP A 437 -12.53 8.15 4.39
C ASP A 437 -12.58 6.92 3.46
N GLY A 438 -12.04 7.00 2.25
CA GLY A 438 -12.02 5.89 1.28
C GLY A 438 -13.37 5.60 0.60
N SER A 439 -14.43 6.35 0.91
CA SER A 439 -15.73 6.24 0.23
C SER A 439 -15.81 7.19 -0.98
N SER A 440 -16.64 6.85 -1.97
CA SER A 440 -16.99 7.71 -3.10
C SER A 440 -18.50 7.92 -3.16
N GLN A 441 -18.97 8.84 -4.01
CA GLN A 441 -20.42 9.02 -4.22
C GLN A 441 -21.09 7.71 -4.65
N TYR A 442 -20.46 7.03 -5.63
CA TYR A 442 -20.88 5.70 -6.09
C TYR A 442 -20.95 4.67 -4.95
N SER A 443 -19.89 4.54 -4.14
CA SER A 443 -19.87 3.52 -3.09
C SER A 443 -20.92 3.80 -2.00
N ARG A 444 -21.12 5.06 -1.62
CA ARG A 444 -22.14 5.44 -0.63
C ARG A 444 -23.55 5.18 -1.14
N GLU A 445 -23.84 5.46 -2.41
CA GLU A 445 -25.16 5.15 -2.94
C GLU A 445 -25.38 3.65 -3.11
N LYS A 446 -24.36 2.91 -3.55
CA LYS A 446 -24.39 1.44 -3.53
C LYS A 446 -24.70 0.90 -2.13
N ASP A 447 -24.11 1.48 -1.08
CA ASP A 447 -24.36 1.11 0.31
C ASP A 447 -25.80 1.43 0.74
N ARG A 448 -26.34 2.59 0.35
CA ARG A 448 -27.75 2.96 0.64
C ARG A 448 -28.73 2.02 -0.05
N LEU A 449 -28.51 1.70 -1.32
CA LEU A 449 -29.33 0.76 -2.07
C LEU A 449 -29.29 -0.64 -1.42
N PHE A 450 -28.10 -1.09 -1.03
CA PHE A 450 -27.94 -2.37 -0.33
C PHE A 450 -28.71 -2.40 0.99
N LEU A 451 -28.58 -1.35 1.82
CA LEU A 451 -29.33 -1.25 3.07
C LEU A 451 -30.85 -1.24 2.83
N GLY A 452 -31.33 -0.55 1.79
CA GLY A 452 -32.74 -0.52 1.39
C GLY A 452 -33.26 -1.85 0.88
N TRP A 453 -32.40 -2.68 0.27
CA TRP A 453 -32.73 -4.01 -0.23
C TRP A 453 -32.79 -5.08 0.88
N LEU A 454 -32.00 -4.91 1.95
CA LEU A 454 -31.97 -5.88 3.05
C LEU A 454 -33.29 -5.96 3.82
N PRO A 455 -33.60 -7.13 4.43
CA PRO A 455 -34.65 -7.27 5.43
C PRO A 455 -34.50 -6.25 6.57
N ALA A 456 -35.61 -5.87 7.20
CA ALA A 456 -35.62 -4.82 8.23
C ALA A 456 -34.66 -5.12 9.40
N GLU A 457 -34.57 -6.39 9.84
CA GLU A 457 -33.69 -6.81 10.92
C GLU A 457 -32.21 -6.62 10.55
N ASP A 458 -31.78 -7.10 9.39
CA ASP A 458 -30.39 -6.98 8.92
C ASP A 458 -30.00 -5.52 8.64
N ARG A 459 -30.95 -4.74 8.10
CA ARG A 459 -30.78 -3.30 7.91
C ARG A 459 -30.55 -2.59 9.24
N GLN A 460 -31.35 -2.91 10.27
CA GLN A 460 -31.20 -2.34 11.60
C GLN A 460 -29.87 -2.75 12.23
N PHE A 461 -29.51 -4.03 12.13
CA PHE A 461 -28.24 -4.57 12.61
C PHE A 461 -27.03 -3.87 11.98
N LEU A 462 -26.98 -3.74 10.64
CA LEU A 462 -25.88 -3.04 9.97
C LEU A 462 -25.85 -1.56 10.30
N SER A 463 -27.02 -0.90 10.35
CA SER A 463 -27.10 0.53 10.68
C SER A 463 -26.61 0.81 12.11
N ALA A 464 -27.00 -0.03 13.08
CA ALA A 464 -26.53 0.05 14.46
C ALA A 464 -25.02 -0.26 14.57
N SER A 465 -24.49 -1.07 13.66
CA SER A 465 -23.07 -1.42 13.59
C SER A 465 -22.18 -0.30 13.03
N VAL A 466 -22.72 0.78 12.47
CA VAL A 466 -21.90 1.87 11.92
C VAL A 466 -21.35 2.76 13.05
N GLY A 467 -20.02 3.00 13.06
CA GLY A 467 -19.36 3.92 13.98
C GLY A 467 -17.96 3.51 14.41
N LEU A 468 -17.68 2.21 14.37
CA LEU A 468 -16.38 1.59 14.66
C LEU A 468 -16.03 0.59 13.57
N GLY A 469 -14.75 0.42 13.27
CA GLY A 469 -14.25 -0.66 12.43
C GLY A 469 -14.35 -2.03 13.11
N GLU A 470 -14.23 -3.11 12.34
CA GLU A 470 -14.43 -4.48 12.85
C GLU A 470 -13.54 -4.83 14.04
N SER A 471 -12.24 -4.56 13.96
CA SER A 471 -11.32 -4.82 15.09
C SER A 471 -11.56 -3.88 16.26
N GLN A 472 -11.99 -2.63 16.00
CA GLN A 472 -12.30 -1.65 17.05
C GLN A 472 -13.50 -2.07 17.90
N LYS A 473 -14.51 -2.72 17.30
CA LYS A 473 -15.65 -3.25 18.04
C LYS A 473 -15.20 -4.22 19.13
N ALA A 474 -14.23 -5.07 18.81
CA ALA A 474 -13.64 -6.00 19.77
C ALA A 474 -12.84 -5.27 20.85
N GLU A 475 -12.00 -4.31 20.46
CA GLU A 475 -11.22 -3.47 21.39
C GLU A 475 -12.13 -2.79 22.42
N VAL A 476 -13.20 -2.13 21.96
CA VAL A 476 -14.14 -1.43 22.83
C VAL A 476 -14.90 -2.39 23.75
N ALA A 477 -15.41 -3.50 23.20
CA ALA A 477 -16.12 -4.51 23.99
C ALA A 477 -15.20 -5.15 25.05
N TRP A 478 -13.90 -5.28 24.77
CA TRP A 478 -12.91 -5.75 25.74
C TRP A 478 -12.68 -4.74 26.88
N LEU A 479 -12.53 -3.45 26.55
CA LEU A 479 -12.41 -2.39 27.56
C LEU A 479 -13.62 -2.38 28.50
N GLU A 480 -14.83 -2.52 27.94
CA GLU A 480 -16.08 -2.60 28.69
C GLU A 480 -16.13 -3.87 29.57
N ARG A 481 -15.74 -5.02 29.02
CA ARG A 481 -15.65 -6.28 29.78
C ARG A 481 -14.70 -6.18 30.98
N LYS A 482 -13.55 -5.51 30.81
CA LYS A 482 -12.57 -5.30 31.90
C LYS A 482 -12.95 -4.15 32.84
N GLY A 483 -14.07 -3.46 32.60
CA GLY A 483 -14.52 -2.33 33.43
C GLY A 483 -13.61 -1.10 33.33
N LEU A 484 -12.87 -0.95 32.22
CA LEU A 484 -11.95 0.16 32.00
C LEU A 484 -12.69 1.37 31.44
N SER A 485 -12.57 2.52 32.09
CA SER A 485 -13.14 3.78 31.61
C SER A 485 -12.33 4.35 30.44
N TYR A 486 -13.00 4.81 29.39
CA TYR A 486 -12.40 5.50 28.26
C TYR A 486 -13.21 6.72 27.83
N GLU A 487 -12.56 7.68 27.16
CA GLU A 487 -13.21 8.82 26.50
C GLU A 487 -13.57 8.46 25.07
N GLU A 488 -14.82 8.71 24.69
CA GLU A 488 -15.26 8.61 23.30
C GLU A 488 -14.91 9.89 22.53
N VAL A 489 -14.06 9.77 21.52
CA VAL A 489 -13.55 10.90 20.74
C VAL A 489 -13.98 10.76 19.27
N ASP A 490 -14.33 11.87 18.64
CA ASP A 490 -14.59 11.91 17.20
C ASP A 490 -13.28 12.09 16.42
N VAL A 491 -13.06 11.26 15.38
CA VAL A 491 -11.88 11.33 14.51
C VAL A 491 -11.70 12.68 13.81
N LYS A 492 -12.77 13.47 13.69
CA LYS A 492 -12.78 14.80 13.08
C LYS A 492 -11.67 15.72 13.59
N LYS A 493 -11.23 15.56 14.85
CA LYS A 493 -10.09 16.30 15.42
C LYS A 493 -8.79 16.12 14.64
N TRP A 494 -8.60 14.98 13.98
CA TRP A 494 -7.38 14.61 13.26
C TRP A 494 -7.46 14.82 11.75
N LEU A 495 -8.67 14.98 11.20
CA LEU A 495 -8.85 15.23 9.76
C LEU A 495 -8.47 16.66 9.36
N TYR A 496 -8.40 17.57 10.33
CA TYR A 496 -8.09 18.99 10.09
C TYR A 496 -6.71 19.42 10.63
N MET A 497 -5.83 18.47 10.99
CA MET A 497 -4.45 18.73 11.41
C MET A 497 -3.48 18.53 10.24
#